data_AF-A0A1V5VWY0-F1
#
_entry.id   AF-A0A1V5VWY0-F1
#
_cell.length_a   1.000
_cell.length_b   1.000
_cell.length_c   1.000
_cell.angle_alpha   90.00
_cell.angle_beta   90.00
_cell.angle_gamma   90.00
#
_symmetry.space_group_name_H-M   'P 1'
#
loop_
_entity.id
_entity.type
_entity.pdbx_description
1 polymer ?
#
loop_
_entity_poly.entity_id
_entity_poly.type
_entity_poly.pdbx_seq_one_letter_code
_entity_poly.pdbx_strand_id
1 'polypeptide(L)'
;MAPKTIFSSEDVIQAAFSLVKESGFKDFTARRIAEKLGSSTAPVYSYFKSMDELKREVLLRAEHLALEYTKRPYTRSIFLNMGTGLVMFAQENKELFKALILESPEAKQLLEEFADILYAELDKDELLSLLPAKNRREILIRMGMFTHGLASLISAGIYKDLSKKEIINIMYNMGKDVIDVALIKAGIKKNFTA
;
A
#
# COMPACT_ATOMS: atom_id res chain seq x y z
N MET A 1 -4.26 -16.15 -41.21
CA MET A 1 -3.47 -16.04 -39.98
C MET A 1 -4.16 -15.04 -39.07
N ALA A 2 -4.33 -15.34 -37.78
CA ALA A 2 -4.78 -14.33 -36.81
C ALA A 2 -3.73 -13.20 -36.78
N PRO A 3 -4.12 -11.92 -36.66
CA PRO A 3 -3.17 -10.82 -36.58
C PRO A 3 -2.20 -11.08 -35.41
N LYS A 4 -0.90 -10.84 -35.61
CA LYS A 4 0.06 -10.85 -34.49
C LYS A 4 -0.40 -9.81 -33.47
N THR A 5 -0.63 -10.22 -32.24
CA THR A 5 -0.98 -9.31 -31.15
C THR A 5 0.21 -8.37 -30.91
N ILE A 6 0.01 -7.08 -31.18
CA ILE A 6 1.04 -6.04 -31.01
C ILE A 6 1.27 -5.73 -29.52
N PHE A 7 0.23 -5.90 -28.71
CA PHE A 7 0.23 -5.62 -27.28
C PHE A 7 0.10 -6.91 -26.48
N SER A 8 0.80 -6.98 -25.35
CA SER A 8 0.69 -8.04 -24.34
C SER A 8 -0.38 -7.72 -23.29
N SER A 9 -0.71 -8.69 -22.43
CA SER A 9 -1.56 -8.45 -21.26
C SER A 9 -0.95 -7.44 -20.29
N GLU A 10 0.38 -7.46 -20.13
CA GLU A 10 1.12 -6.54 -19.27
C GLU A 10 1.03 -5.09 -19.76
N ASP A 11 1.03 -4.86 -21.08
CA ASP A 11 0.84 -3.53 -21.65
C ASP A 11 -0.55 -2.97 -21.33
N VAL A 12 -1.58 -3.83 -21.37
CA VAL A 12 -2.95 -3.46 -20.97
C VAL A 12 -3.03 -3.14 -19.48
N ILE A 13 -2.42 -3.96 -18.62
CA ILE A 13 -2.36 -3.73 -17.17
C ILE A 13 -1.63 -2.42 -16.87
N GLN A 14 -0.50 -2.15 -17.53
CA GLN A 14 0.28 -0.93 -17.32
C GLN A 14 -0.50 0.32 -17.75
N ALA A 15 -1.19 0.27 -18.89
CA ALA A 15 -2.05 1.37 -19.34
C ALA A 15 -3.22 1.60 -18.37
N ALA A 16 -3.87 0.53 -17.91
CA ALA A 16 -4.96 0.58 -16.95
C ALA A 16 -4.51 1.10 -15.57
N PHE A 17 -3.37 0.62 -15.07
CA PHE A 17 -2.76 1.08 -13.83
C PHE A 17 -2.41 2.57 -13.88
N SER A 18 -1.83 3.03 -15.00
CA SER A 18 -1.51 4.45 -15.20
C SER A 18 -2.76 5.32 -15.18
N LEU A 19 -3.86 4.85 -15.78
CA LEU A 19 -5.16 5.53 -15.76
C LEU A 19 -5.72 5.64 -14.33
N VAL A 20 -5.68 4.55 -13.54
CA VAL A 20 -6.15 4.58 -12.14
C VAL A 20 -5.27 5.47 -11.27
N LYS A 21 -3.95 5.48 -11.50
CA LYS A 21 -3.03 6.37 -10.80
C LYS A 21 -3.34 7.85 -11.02
N GLU A 22 -3.84 8.21 -12.20
CA GLU A 22 -4.17 9.60 -12.57
C GLU A 22 -5.56 10.03 -12.10
N SER A 23 -6.58 9.18 -12.26
CA SER A 23 -7.99 9.57 -12.09
C SER A 23 -8.85 8.61 -11.27
N GLY A 24 -8.24 7.59 -10.67
CA GLY A 24 -8.96 6.52 -9.97
C GLY A 24 -9.81 5.67 -10.91
N PHE A 25 -10.77 4.94 -10.36
CA PHE A 25 -11.64 4.03 -11.12
C PHE A 25 -12.79 4.71 -11.88
N LYS A 26 -13.00 6.01 -11.70
CA LYS A 26 -14.11 6.74 -12.31
C LYS A 26 -14.13 6.61 -13.85
N ASP A 27 -12.96 6.63 -14.47
CA ASP A 27 -12.79 6.56 -15.92
C ASP A 27 -12.35 5.16 -16.40
N PHE A 28 -12.41 4.14 -15.53
CA PHE A 28 -11.88 2.80 -15.80
C PHE A 28 -12.75 2.01 -16.76
N THR A 29 -12.57 2.26 -18.06
CA THR A 29 -13.31 1.62 -19.14
C THR A 29 -12.36 1.07 -20.19
N ALA A 30 -12.75 0.01 -20.88
CA ALA A 30 -11.95 -0.56 -21.97
C ALA A 30 -11.57 0.48 -23.03
N ARG A 31 -12.47 1.43 -23.33
CA ARG A 31 -12.20 2.53 -24.27
C ARG A 31 -11.08 3.45 -23.79
N ARG A 32 -11.13 3.93 -22.54
CA ARG A 32 -10.12 4.83 -21.98
C ARG A 32 -8.76 4.16 -21.87
N ILE A 33 -8.74 2.87 -21.54
CA ILE A 33 -7.52 2.05 -21.48
C ILE A 33 -6.94 1.88 -22.89
N ALA A 34 -7.76 1.58 -23.89
CA ALA A 34 -7.35 1.48 -25.28
C ALA A 34 -6.79 2.80 -25.83
N GLU A 35 -7.42 3.93 -25.50
CA GLU A 35 -6.92 5.27 -25.82
C GLU A 35 -5.53 5.52 -25.21
N LYS A 36 -5.33 5.16 -23.92
CA LYS A 36 -4.03 5.25 -23.22
C LYS A 36 -2.96 4.34 -23.86
N LEU A 37 -3.37 3.16 -24.33
CA LEU A 37 -2.52 2.18 -25.01
C LEU A 37 -2.22 2.54 -26.47
N GLY A 38 -2.96 3.49 -27.07
CA GLY A 38 -2.86 3.81 -28.49
C GLY A 38 -3.41 2.71 -29.41
N SER A 39 -4.46 2.01 -28.97
CA SER A 39 -5.00 0.82 -29.65
C SER A 39 -6.54 0.83 -29.73
N SER A 40 -7.12 -0.17 -30.40
CA SER A 40 -8.56 -0.44 -30.30
C SER A 40 -8.89 -1.08 -28.95
N THR A 41 -10.17 -1.30 -28.62
CA THR A 41 -10.55 -2.04 -27.40
C THR A 41 -10.26 -3.54 -27.47
N ALA A 42 -9.87 -4.07 -28.63
CA ALA A 42 -9.67 -5.50 -28.84
C ALA A 42 -8.63 -6.13 -27.90
N PRO A 43 -7.45 -5.54 -27.61
CA PRO A 43 -6.47 -6.13 -26.70
C PRO A 43 -7.02 -6.31 -25.27
N VAL A 44 -7.84 -5.37 -24.78
CA VAL A 44 -8.47 -5.48 -23.45
C VAL A 44 -9.32 -6.75 -23.36
N TYR A 45 -10.24 -6.93 -24.31
CA TYR A 45 -11.14 -8.09 -24.34
C TYR A 45 -10.47 -9.39 -24.79
N SER A 46 -9.27 -9.32 -25.38
CA SER A 46 -8.49 -10.51 -25.77
C SER A 46 -7.78 -11.15 -24.58
N TYR A 47 -7.40 -10.34 -23.58
CA TYR A 47 -6.64 -10.81 -22.42
C TYR A 47 -7.47 -10.93 -21.14
N PHE A 48 -8.55 -10.15 -21.01
CA PHE A 48 -9.38 -10.12 -19.81
C PHE A 48 -10.84 -10.44 -20.14
N LYS A 49 -11.42 -11.37 -19.40
CA LYS A 49 -12.82 -11.81 -19.53
C LYS A 49 -13.80 -10.73 -19.09
N SER A 50 -13.37 -9.86 -18.17
CA SER A 50 -14.16 -8.74 -17.69
C SER A 50 -13.30 -7.56 -17.26
N MET A 51 -13.93 -6.39 -17.13
CA MET A 51 -13.29 -5.22 -16.53
C MET A 51 -12.95 -5.46 -15.04
N ASP A 52 -13.67 -6.33 -14.34
CA ASP A 52 -13.38 -6.68 -12.95
C ASP A 52 -12.11 -7.53 -12.82
N GLU A 53 -11.85 -8.43 -13.78
CA GLU A 53 -10.59 -9.18 -13.84
C GLU A 53 -9.40 -8.23 -14.02
N LEU A 54 -9.50 -7.28 -14.96
CA LEU A 54 -8.47 -6.26 -15.15
C LEU A 54 -8.34 -5.32 -13.93
N LYS A 55 -9.45 -4.97 -13.27
CA LYS A 55 -9.45 -4.20 -12.02
C LYS A 55 -8.64 -4.92 -10.94
N ARG A 56 -8.80 -6.24 -10.80
CA ARG A 56 -8.05 -7.05 -9.83
C ARG A 56 -6.54 -6.99 -10.10
N GLU A 57 -6.12 -7.16 -11.34
CA GLU A 57 -4.68 -7.07 -11.71
C GLU A 57 -4.10 -5.67 -11.43
N VAL A 58 -4.88 -4.62 -11.66
CA VAL A 58 -4.47 -3.25 -11.33
C VAL A 58 -4.36 -3.04 -9.82
N LEU A 59 -5.30 -3.57 -9.03
CA LEU A 59 -5.25 -3.51 -7.58
C LEU A 59 -4.05 -4.29 -7.03
N LEU A 60 -3.77 -5.49 -7.56
CA LEU A 60 -2.61 -6.30 -7.18
C LEU A 60 -1.29 -5.56 -7.46
N ARG A 61 -1.19 -4.90 -8.62
CA ARG A 61 -0.03 -4.06 -8.94
C ARG A 61 0.11 -2.86 -7.99
N ALA A 62 -1.01 -2.24 -7.60
CA ALA A 62 -1.00 -1.15 -6.63
C ALA A 62 -0.56 -1.61 -5.24
N GLU A 63 -0.99 -2.79 -4.82
CA GLU A 63 -0.56 -3.43 -3.57
C GLU A 63 0.94 -3.74 -3.59
N HIS A 64 1.45 -4.34 -4.67
CA HIS A 64 2.88 -4.58 -4.83
C HIS A 64 3.69 -3.29 -4.72
N LEU A 65 3.24 -2.21 -5.37
CA LEU A 65 3.87 -0.90 -5.24
C LEU A 65 3.82 -0.39 -3.79
N ALA A 66 2.70 -0.53 -3.09
CA ALA A 66 2.60 -0.16 -1.67
C ALA A 66 3.58 -0.96 -0.81
N LEU A 67 3.71 -2.28 -1.03
CA LEU A 67 4.67 -3.15 -0.35
C LEU A 67 6.13 -2.76 -0.62
N GLU A 68 6.45 -2.33 -1.83
CA GLU A 68 7.78 -1.80 -2.12
C GLU A 68 8.09 -0.57 -1.28
N TYR A 69 7.12 0.34 -1.10
CA TYR A 69 7.30 1.50 -0.24
C TYR A 69 7.51 1.09 1.22
N THR A 70 6.74 0.14 1.76
CA THR A 70 6.87 -0.29 3.17
C THR A 70 8.20 -0.98 3.48
N LYS A 71 8.87 -1.55 2.46
CA LYS A 71 10.16 -2.24 2.59
C LYS A 71 11.38 -1.33 2.39
N ARG A 72 11.21 -0.07 1.99
CA ARG A 72 12.33 0.86 1.78
C ARG A 72 12.99 1.25 3.12
N PRO A 73 14.33 1.36 3.17
CA PRO A 73 15.06 1.70 4.40
C PRO A 73 15.04 3.21 4.67
N TYR A 74 13.92 3.75 5.16
CA TYR A 74 13.83 5.16 5.55
C TYR A 74 14.59 5.47 6.86
N THR A 75 14.66 4.47 7.73
CA THR A 75 15.26 4.45 9.07
C THR A 75 15.89 3.07 9.33
N ARG A 76 16.51 2.86 10.50
CA ARG A 76 17.07 1.55 10.87
C ARG A 76 16.00 0.58 11.35
N SER A 77 14.85 1.06 11.84
CA SER A 77 13.76 0.21 12.26
C SER A 77 12.93 -0.27 11.08
N ILE A 78 12.85 -1.59 10.92
CA ILE A 78 11.99 -2.25 9.92
C ILE A 78 10.54 -1.86 10.16
N PHE A 79 10.09 -1.90 11.41
CA PHE A 79 8.72 -1.53 11.76
C PHE A 79 8.37 -0.08 11.42
N LEU A 80 9.28 0.86 11.70
CA LEU A 80 9.05 2.27 11.39
C LEU A 80 8.98 2.55 9.89
N ASN A 81 9.75 1.79 9.11
CA ASN A 81 9.77 1.88 7.66
C ASN A 81 8.43 1.46 7.05
N MET A 82 7.70 0.52 7.66
CA MET A 82 6.38 0.10 7.19
C MET A 82 5.38 1.26 7.17
N GLY A 83 5.21 1.92 8.33
CA GLY A 83 4.29 3.06 8.46
C GLY A 83 4.72 4.24 7.60
N THR A 84 6.01 4.56 7.62
CA THR A 84 6.60 5.64 6.80
C THR A 84 6.34 5.40 5.32
N GLY A 85 6.61 4.19 4.83
CA GLY A 85 6.41 3.81 3.45
C GLY A 85 4.95 3.90 3.02
N LEU A 86 4.01 3.43 3.85
CA LEU A 86 2.59 3.48 3.50
C LEU A 86 2.09 4.93 3.38
N VAL A 87 2.51 5.84 4.26
CA VAL A 87 2.14 7.27 4.14
C VAL A 87 2.75 7.91 2.90
N MET A 88 4.01 7.60 2.58
CA MET A 88 4.66 8.07 1.36
C MET A 88 3.94 7.60 0.11
N PHE A 89 3.57 6.31 0.07
CA PHE A 89 2.81 5.73 -1.03
C PHE A 89 1.48 6.47 -1.20
N ALA A 90 0.74 6.67 -0.11
CA ALA A 90 -0.56 7.36 -0.14
C ALA A 90 -0.43 8.80 -0.64
N GLN A 91 0.59 9.54 -0.19
CA GLN A 91 0.82 10.91 -0.60
C GLN A 91 1.18 11.02 -2.08
N GLU A 92 2.07 10.15 -2.57
CA GLU A 92 2.55 10.16 -3.96
C GLU A 92 1.57 9.51 -4.95
N ASN A 93 0.66 8.66 -4.46
CA ASN A 93 -0.27 7.87 -5.26
C ASN A 93 -1.70 7.90 -4.68
N LYS A 94 -2.25 9.09 -4.45
CA LYS A 94 -3.53 9.32 -3.76
C LYS A 94 -4.69 8.48 -4.31
N GLU A 95 -4.82 8.39 -5.63
CA GLU A 95 -5.90 7.62 -6.26
C GLU A 95 -5.69 6.11 -6.14
N LEU A 96 -4.45 5.61 -6.19
CA LEU A 96 -4.16 4.20 -5.93
C LEU A 96 -4.43 3.82 -4.48
N PHE A 97 -4.07 4.68 -3.53
CA PHE A 97 -4.37 4.44 -2.12
C PHE A 97 -5.87 4.39 -1.88
N LYS A 98 -6.64 5.37 -2.37
CA LYS A 98 -8.12 5.36 -2.31
C LYS A 98 -8.70 4.09 -2.93
N ALA A 99 -8.19 3.68 -4.08
CA ALA A 99 -8.60 2.44 -4.74
C ALA A 99 -8.36 1.21 -3.84
N LEU A 100 -7.22 1.10 -3.16
CA LEU A 100 -6.94 -0.02 -2.27
C LEU A 100 -7.82 -0.04 -1.00
N ILE A 101 -8.22 1.13 -0.47
CA ILE A 101 -8.98 1.20 0.79
C ILE A 101 -10.51 1.26 0.63
N LEU A 102 -11.03 1.73 -0.51
CA LEU A 102 -12.47 2.02 -0.69
C LEU A 102 -13.22 1.05 -1.61
N GLU A 103 -12.51 0.20 -2.38
CA GLU A 103 -13.12 -0.51 -3.50
C GLU A 103 -13.24 -2.02 -3.29
N SER A 104 -14.46 -2.54 -3.44
CA SER A 104 -14.79 -3.94 -3.74
C SER A 104 -14.34 -5.04 -2.74
N PRO A 105 -14.97 -6.23 -2.79
CA PRO A 105 -14.53 -7.38 -1.99
C PRO A 105 -13.08 -7.80 -2.28
N GLU A 106 -12.59 -7.56 -3.49
CA GLU A 106 -11.24 -7.91 -3.92
C GLU A 106 -10.17 -7.11 -3.20
N ALA A 107 -10.33 -5.79 -3.03
CA ALA A 107 -9.33 -5.02 -2.29
C ALA A 107 -9.29 -5.41 -0.81
N LYS A 108 -10.42 -5.88 -0.25
CA LYS A 108 -10.43 -6.43 1.11
C LYS A 108 -9.51 -7.65 1.24
N GLN A 109 -9.59 -8.60 0.32
CA GLN A 109 -8.71 -9.77 0.33
C GLN A 109 -7.24 -9.36 0.21
N LEU A 110 -6.92 -8.46 -0.72
CA LEU A 110 -5.56 -7.94 -0.89
C LEU A 110 -5.07 -7.21 0.38
N LEU A 111 -5.92 -6.43 1.05
CA LEU A 111 -5.57 -5.79 2.32
C LEU A 111 -5.28 -6.80 3.45
N GLU A 112 -5.99 -7.94 3.48
CA GLU A 112 -5.72 -9.02 4.43
C GLU A 112 -4.36 -9.68 4.14
N GLU A 113 -4.07 -9.99 2.88
CA GLU A 113 -2.78 -10.54 2.43
C GLU A 113 -1.62 -9.56 2.70
N PHE A 114 -1.82 -8.28 2.41
CA PHE A 114 -0.89 -7.20 2.74
C PHE A 114 -0.56 -7.16 4.23
N ALA A 115 -1.57 -7.27 5.10
CA ALA A 115 -1.39 -7.27 6.54
C ALA A 115 -0.60 -8.50 7.03
N ASP A 116 -0.84 -9.67 6.45
CA ASP A 116 -0.08 -10.89 6.77
C ASP A 116 1.40 -10.77 6.37
N ILE A 117 1.69 -10.16 5.22
CA ILE A 117 3.06 -9.88 4.79
C ILE A 117 3.75 -8.92 5.77
N LEU A 118 3.08 -7.83 6.18
CA LEU A 118 3.63 -6.89 7.16
C LEU A 118 3.88 -7.57 8.51
N TYR A 119 2.98 -8.46 8.92
CA TYR A 119 3.16 -9.22 10.16
C TYR A 119 4.36 -10.17 10.09
N ALA A 120 4.57 -10.87 8.97
CA ALA A 120 5.74 -11.73 8.78
C ALA A 120 7.06 -10.93 8.75
N GLU A 121 7.05 -9.71 8.19
CA GLU A 121 8.22 -8.83 8.21
C GLU A 121 8.49 -8.25 9.61
N LEU A 122 7.45 -8.09 10.45
CA LEU A 122 7.58 -7.58 11.83
C LEU A 122 8.47 -8.46 12.69
N ASP A 123 8.45 -9.77 12.46
CA ASP A 123 9.23 -10.76 13.19
C ASP A 123 10.73 -10.63 12.98
N LYS A 124 11.16 -9.87 11.95
CA LYS A 124 12.55 -9.57 11.66
C LYS A 124 13.07 -8.33 12.38
N ASP A 125 12.20 -7.57 13.05
CA ASP A 125 12.60 -6.38 13.81
C ASP A 125 13.25 -6.79 15.15
N GLU A 126 14.48 -6.33 15.37
CA GLU A 126 15.31 -6.73 16.52
C GLU A 126 14.69 -6.39 17.88
N LEU A 127 13.94 -5.28 17.97
CA LEU A 127 13.33 -4.86 19.22
C LEU A 127 11.98 -5.55 19.43
N LEU A 128 11.16 -5.61 18.38
CA LEU A 128 9.81 -6.17 18.49
C LEU A 128 9.81 -7.69 18.62
N SER A 129 10.82 -8.38 18.09
CA SER A 129 11.01 -9.82 18.30
C SER A 129 11.17 -10.22 19.77
N LEU A 130 11.53 -9.27 20.67
CA LEU A 130 11.60 -9.50 22.12
C LEU A 130 10.22 -9.60 22.78
N LEU A 131 9.16 -9.14 22.10
CA LEU A 131 7.81 -9.14 22.62
C LEU A 131 7.06 -10.44 22.28
N PRO A 132 6.13 -10.88 23.14
CA PRO A 132 5.20 -11.96 22.79
C PRO A 132 4.43 -11.64 21.50
N ALA A 133 4.10 -12.67 20.71
CA ALA A 133 3.40 -12.52 19.43
C ALA A 133 2.10 -11.70 19.55
N LYS A 134 1.34 -11.89 20.65
CA LYS A 134 0.14 -11.10 20.94
C LYS A 134 0.42 -9.59 21.03
N ASN A 135 1.49 -9.20 21.70
CA ASN A 135 1.89 -7.80 21.86
C ASN A 135 2.35 -7.21 20.52
N ARG A 136 3.14 -7.96 19.73
CA ARG A 136 3.53 -7.57 18.37
C ARG A 136 2.32 -7.29 17.48
N ARG A 137 1.33 -8.19 17.50
CA ARG A 137 0.08 -8.02 16.76
C ARG A 137 -0.70 -6.79 17.19
N GLU A 138 -0.80 -6.54 18.50
CA GLU A 138 -1.48 -5.36 19.04
C GLU A 138 -0.78 -4.05 18.61
N ILE A 139 0.55 -4.02 18.63
CA ILE A 139 1.37 -2.90 18.15
C ILE A 139 1.10 -2.64 16.66
N LEU A 140 1.15 -3.69 15.82
CA LEU A 140 0.91 -3.58 14.39
C LEU A 140 -0.49 -3.05 14.09
N ILE A 141 -1.52 -3.53 14.80
CA ILE A 141 -2.90 -3.08 14.62
C ILE A 141 -3.05 -1.59 14.99
N ARG A 142 -2.51 -1.18 16.15
CA ARG A 142 -2.59 0.22 16.61
C ARG A 142 -1.86 1.16 15.66
N MET A 143 -0.65 0.81 15.24
CA MET A 143 0.11 1.58 14.26
C MET A 143 -0.51 1.56 12.88
N GLY A 144 -1.10 0.44 12.46
CA GLY A 144 -1.84 0.31 11.21
C GLY A 144 -3.01 1.29 11.17
N MET A 145 -3.89 1.29 12.19
CA MET A 145 -5.02 2.22 12.28
C MET A 145 -4.56 3.68 12.23
N PHE A 146 -3.51 4.04 12.97
CA PHE A 146 -2.95 5.38 12.94
C PHE A 146 -2.40 5.76 11.55
N THR A 147 -1.62 4.86 10.94
CA THR A 147 -1.00 5.08 9.63
C THR A 147 -2.07 5.23 8.54
N HIS A 148 -3.07 4.35 8.50
CA HIS A 148 -4.19 4.45 7.57
C HIS A 148 -5.01 5.72 7.80
N GLY A 149 -5.23 6.13 9.05
CA GLY A 149 -5.89 7.39 9.36
C GLY A 149 -5.14 8.60 8.77
N LEU A 150 -3.83 8.71 9.04
CA LEU A 150 -3.01 9.78 8.49
C LEU A 150 -2.96 9.75 6.95
N ALA A 151 -2.71 8.58 6.37
CA ALA A 151 -2.68 8.39 4.92
C ALA A 151 -4.01 8.76 4.25
N SER A 152 -5.14 8.43 4.89
CA SER A 152 -6.48 8.78 4.39
C SER A 152 -6.72 10.29 4.45
N LEU A 153 -6.33 10.96 5.54
CA LEU A 153 -6.47 12.41 5.67
C LEU A 153 -5.64 13.18 4.63
N ILE A 154 -4.41 12.72 4.34
CA ILE A 154 -3.56 13.28 3.29
C ILE A 154 -4.15 13.02 1.91
N SER A 155 -4.58 11.78 1.63
CA SER A 155 -5.15 11.40 0.33
C SER A 155 -6.46 12.11 0.02
N ALA A 156 -7.25 12.42 1.06
CA ALA A 156 -8.48 13.21 0.95
C ALA A 156 -8.22 14.73 0.82
N GLY A 157 -6.98 15.20 0.97
CA GLY A 157 -6.62 16.62 0.97
C GLY A 157 -7.10 17.39 2.21
N ILE A 158 -7.56 16.69 3.25
CA ILE A 158 -7.93 17.29 4.54
C ILE A 158 -6.67 17.72 5.29
N TYR A 159 -5.62 16.92 5.19
CA TYR A 159 -4.30 17.23 5.71
C TYR A 159 -3.36 17.57 4.55
N LYS A 160 -2.48 18.57 4.75
CA LYS A 160 -1.50 18.97 3.74
C LYS A 160 -0.47 17.86 3.51
N ASP A 161 0.15 17.88 2.34
CA ASP A 161 1.31 17.03 2.06
C ASP A 161 2.45 17.35 3.04
N LEU A 162 3.12 16.31 3.48
CA LEU A 162 4.21 16.33 4.45
C LEU A 162 5.54 16.07 3.77
N SER A 163 6.59 16.72 4.25
CA SER A 163 7.95 16.35 3.88
C SER A 163 8.31 14.97 4.41
N LYS A 164 9.30 14.32 3.77
CA LYS A 164 9.85 13.04 4.24
C LYS A 164 10.25 13.06 5.71
N LYS A 165 10.86 14.16 6.16
CA LYS A 165 11.30 14.33 7.54
C LYS A 165 10.13 14.42 8.51
N GLU A 166 9.06 15.11 8.15
CA GLU A 166 7.84 15.21 8.97
C GLU A 166 7.16 13.85 9.10
N ILE A 167 7.03 13.09 8.00
CA ILE A 167 6.44 11.74 8.03
C ILE A 167 7.24 10.82 8.96
N ILE A 168 8.57 10.78 8.80
CA ILE A 168 9.46 9.97 9.66
C ILE A 168 9.30 10.37 11.13
N ASN A 169 9.26 11.67 11.43
CA ASN A 169 9.14 12.15 12.80
C ASN A 169 7.79 11.79 13.44
N ILE A 170 6.68 11.93 12.70
CA ILE A 170 5.34 11.55 13.18
C ILE A 170 5.27 10.06 13.44
N MET A 171 5.76 9.24 12.49
CA MET A 171 5.81 7.79 12.64
C MET A 171 6.70 7.38 13.80
N TYR A 172 7.85 8.04 14.00
CA TYR A 172 8.77 7.76 15.08
C TYR A 172 8.13 8.02 16.44
N ASN A 173 7.50 9.18 16.62
CA ASN A 173 6.87 9.54 17.90
C ASN A 173 5.73 8.57 18.25
N MET A 174 4.86 8.27 17.28
CA MET A 174 3.78 7.31 17.52
C MET A 174 4.29 5.88 17.75
N GLY A 175 5.28 5.46 16.96
CA GLY A 175 5.94 4.16 17.14
C GLY A 175 6.56 4.04 18.52
N LYS A 176 7.29 5.06 18.97
CA LYS A 176 7.87 5.14 20.32
C LYS A 176 6.79 4.98 21.39
N ASP A 177 5.70 5.73 21.31
CA ASP A 177 4.61 5.69 22.29
C ASP A 177 3.95 4.31 22.39
N VAL A 178 3.74 3.65 21.25
CA VAL A 178 3.10 2.33 21.20
C VAL A 178 4.05 1.22 21.66
N ILE A 179 5.32 1.27 21.25
CA ILE A 179 6.32 0.24 21.53
C ILE A 179 6.82 0.33 22.97
N ASP A 180 7.18 1.51 23.46
CA ASP A 180 7.71 1.65 24.82
C ASP A 180 6.68 1.22 25.86
N VAL A 181 5.41 1.57 25.66
CA VAL A 181 4.32 1.10 26.54
C VAL A 181 4.22 -0.42 26.50
N ALA A 182 4.39 -1.06 25.35
CA ALA A 182 4.35 -2.52 25.23
C ALA A 182 5.55 -3.19 25.91
N LEU A 183 6.76 -2.62 25.78
CA LEU A 183 7.98 -3.09 26.45
C LEU A 183 7.85 -2.99 27.97
N ILE A 184 7.35 -1.86 28.47
CA ILE A 184 7.08 -1.63 29.90
C ILE A 184 6.10 -2.68 30.43
N LYS A 185 4.97 -2.89 29.74
CA LYS A 185 3.97 -3.90 30.12
C LYS A 185 4.54 -5.33 30.12
N ALA A 186 5.53 -5.60 29.28
CA ALA A 186 6.22 -6.89 29.21
C ALA A 186 7.41 -7.01 30.20
N GLY A 187 7.71 -5.97 31.00
CA GLY A 187 8.84 -5.96 31.93
C GLY A 187 10.21 -5.86 31.25
N ILE A 188 10.27 -5.44 29.98
CA ILE A 188 11.50 -5.35 29.19
C ILE A 188 12.11 -3.95 29.37
N LYS A 189 13.34 -3.88 29.90
CA LYS A 189 14.07 -2.62 30.11
C LYS A 189 14.83 -2.18 28.86
N LYS A 190 14.11 -1.91 27.78
CA LYS A 190 14.62 -1.30 26.55
C LYS A 190 13.67 -0.18 26.10
N ASN A 191 14.17 0.72 25.26
CA ASN A 191 13.38 1.79 24.64
C ASN A 191 13.53 1.71 23.12
N PHE A 192 12.50 2.15 22.41
CA PHE A 192 12.51 2.27 20.97
C PHE A 192 13.48 3.37 20.50
N THR A 193 14.30 3.03 19.50
CA THR A 193 15.23 3.93 18.81
C THR A 193 15.21 3.57 17.32
N ALA A 194 15.16 4.58 16.45
CA ALA A 194 15.01 4.42 15.00
C ALA A 194 16.26 4.77 14.18
#